data_AF-A0AAW3MSE1-F1
#
_entry.id   AF-A0AAW3MSE1-F1
#
_cell.length_a   1.000
_cell.length_b   1.000
_cell.length_c   1.000
_cell.angle_alpha   90.00
_cell.angle_beta   90.00
_cell.angle_gamma   90.00
#
_symmetry.space_group_name_H-M   'P 1'
#
loop_
_entity.id
_entity.type
_entity.pdbx_description
1 polymer ?
#
loop_
_entity_poly.entity_id
_entity_poly.type
_entity_poly.pdbx_seq_one_letter_code
_entity_poly.pdbx_strand_id
1 'polypeptide(L)'
;MDIELNGGGKVAFGAPQQRWHSLSGDESILQSARFAGQEMMVITDDAGGFELHYLNFKAGGFPTMTAAKQAAPEFARRVLSRLSDMIAN
;
A
#
# COMPACT_ATOMS: atom_id res chain seq x y z
N MET A 1 18.50 11.73 -16.58
CA MET A 1 18.06 10.43 -17.13
C MET A 1 16.55 10.50 -17.29
N ASP A 2 16.02 10.07 -18.44
CA ASP A 2 14.58 9.92 -18.65
C ASP A 2 14.10 8.56 -18.13
N ILE A 3 12.90 8.52 -17.55
CA ILE A 3 12.32 7.32 -16.94
C ILE A 3 11.09 6.91 -17.76
N GLU A 4 11.08 5.67 -18.23
CA GLU A 4 9.99 5.08 -19.01
C GLU A 4 9.48 3.79 -18.39
N LEU A 5 8.21 3.46 -18.63
CA LEU A 5 7.63 2.19 -18.19
C LEU A 5 8.07 1.04 -19.12
N ASN A 6 8.75 0.05 -18.55
CA ASN A 6 8.96 -1.24 -19.21
C ASN A 6 7.65 -2.06 -19.26
N GLY A 7 7.71 -3.27 -19.85
CA GLY A 7 6.53 -4.14 -19.99
C GLY A 7 5.82 -4.45 -18.66
N GLY A 8 6.59 -4.77 -17.61
CA GLY A 8 6.04 -5.01 -16.27
C GLY A 8 5.40 -3.74 -15.66
N GLY A 9 6.04 -2.59 -15.86
CA GLY A 9 5.49 -1.29 -15.47
C GLY A 9 4.14 -1.01 -16.12
N LYS A 10 4.00 -1.24 -17.44
CA LYS A 10 2.71 -1.03 -18.13
C LYS A 10 1.57 -1.84 -17.51
N VAL A 11 1.84 -3.08 -17.07
CA VAL A 11 0.85 -3.90 -16.36
C VAL A 11 0.57 -3.36 -14.96
N ALA A 12 1.61 -3.11 -14.17
CA ALA A 12 1.48 -2.68 -12.77
C ALA A 12 0.78 -1.30 -12.61
N PHE A 13 1.11 -0.37 -13.50
CA PHE A 13 0.56 0.99 -13.52
C PHE A 13 -0.72 1.11 -14.36
N GLY A 14 -1.02 0.15 -15.25
CA GLY A 14 -2.27 0.10 -16.01
C GLY A 14 -3.47 -0.40 -15.20
N ALA A 15 -3.23 -1.15 -14.12
CA ALA A 15 -4.29 -1.55 -13.20
C ALA A 15 -4.80 -0.37 -12.35
N PRO A 16 -6.06 -0.41 -11.84
CA PRO A 16 -6.59 0.64 -10.99
C PRO A 16 -5.70 0.93 -9.78
N GLN A 17 -5.22 2.16 -9.67
CA GLN A 17 -4.43 2.63 -8.54
C GLN A 17 -5.36 3.14 -7.43
N GLN A 18 -4.98 2.88 -6.18
CA GLN A 18 -5.67 3.34 -4.97
C GLN A 18 -7.15 2.97 -4.90
N ARG A 19 -7.53 1.89 -5.60
CA ARG A 19 -8.85 1.30 -5.54
C ARG A 19 -8.78 0.05 -4.68
N TRP A 20 -9.36 0.14 -3.49
CA TRP A 20 -9.44 -0.98 -2.55
C TRP A 20 -10.38 -2.07 -3.08
N HIS A 21 -9.95 -3.31 -2.92
CA HIS A 21 -10.70 -4.51 -3.25
C HIS A 21 -10.36 -5.62 -2.26
N SER A 22 -11.31 -6.51 -2.03
CA SER A 22 -11.08 -7.68 -1.20
C SER A 22 -10.34 -8.76 -2.00
N LEU A 23 -9.32 -9.36 -1.39
CA LEU A 23 -8.67 -10.57 -1.94
C LEU A 23 -9.30 -11.85 -1.37
N SER A 24 -10.00 -11.74 -0.23
CA SER A 24 -10.75 -12.82 0.43
C SER A 24 -12.26 -12.65 0.23
N GLY A 25 -13.02 -13.74 0.43
CA GLY A 25 -14.48 -13.66 0.47
C GLY A 25 -15.00 -12.82 1.65
N ASP A 26 -14.18 -12.62 2.68
CA ASP A 26 -14.47 -11.74 3.81
C ASP A 26 -13.72 -10.41 3.66
N GLU A 27 -14.48 -9.35 3.34
CA GLU A 27 -13.96 -7.99 3.13
C GLU A 27 -13.59 -7.25 4.42
N SER A 28 -13.92 -7.83 5.58
CA SER A 28 -13.71 -7.20 6.89
C SER A 28 -12.31 -7.43 7.46
N ILE A 29 -11.59 -8.43 6.95
CA ILE A 29 -10.28 -8.87 7.48
C ILE A 29 -9.14 -8.26 6.67
N LEU A 30 -9.24 -8.30 5.33
CA LEU A 30 -8.13 -7.94 4.45
C LEU A 30 -8.64 -7.31 3.15
N GLN A 31 -8.08 -6.15 2.80
CA GLN A 31 -8.24 -5.57 1.47
C GLN A 31 -6.91 -5.12 0.92
N SER A 32 -6.78 -5.11 -0.40
CA SER A 32 -5.59 -4.60 -1.08
C SER A 32 -5.93 -3.50 -2.06
N ALA A 33 -4.92 -2.70 -2.40
CA ALA A 33 -4.94 -1.70 -3.45
C ALA A 33 -3.53 -1.55 -4.02
N ARG A 34 -3.39 -0.91 -5.19
CA ARG A 34 -2.08 -0.57 -5.74
C ARG A 34 -1.71 0.88 -5.43
N PHE A 35 -0.52 1.09 -4.89
CA PHE A 35 0.10 2.39 -4.70
C PHE A 35 1.43 2.40 -5.45
N ALA A 36 1.58 3.32 -6.42
CA ALA A 36 2.75 3.39 -7.30
C ALA A 36 3.08 2.02 -7.96
N GLY A 37 2.06 1.31 -8.43
CA GLY A 37 2.21 -0.01 -9.06
C GLY A 37 2.49 -1.17 -8.10
N GLN A 38 2.69 -0.90 -6.80
CA GLN A 38 3.01 -1.89 -5.78
C GLN A 38 1.79 -2.19 -4.91
N GLU A 39 1.66 -3.43 -4.46
CA GLU A 39 0.56 -3.84 -3.60
C GLU A 39 0.69 -3.23 -2.20
N MET A 40 -0.42 -2.66 -1.73
CA MET A 40 -0.62 -2.24 -0.35
C MET A 40 -1.80 -3.03 0.21
N MET A 41 -1.62 -3.56 1.41
CA MET A 41 -2.68 -4.26 2.14
C MET A 41 -3.12 -3.44 3.35
N VAL A 42 -4.41 -3.51 3.66
CA VAL A 42 -4.95 -3.20 4.98
C VAL A 42 -5.45 -4.50 5.58
N ILE A 43 -5.00 -4.82 6.79
CA ILE A 43 -5.28 -6.09 7.47
C ILE A 43 -5.61 -5.83 8.94
N THR A 44 -6.47 -6.65 9.54
CA THR A 44 -6.72 -6.64 11.00
C THR A 44 -5.46 -7.09 11.76
N ASP A 45 -5.18 -6.44 12.90
CA ASP A 45 -4.15 -6.90 13.84
C ASP A 45 -4.73 -7.80 14.95
N ASP A 46 -3.84 -8.43 15.73
CA ASP A 46 -4.21 -9.33 16.82
C ASP A 46 -4.93 -8.62 17.99
N ALA A 47 -4.87 -7.29 18.05
CA ALA A 47 -5.53 -6.48 19.07
C ALA A 47 -6.90 -5.93 18.61
N GLY A 48 -7.36 -6.31 17.41
CA GLY A 48 -8.62 -5.85 16.83
C GLY A 48 -8.55 -4.48 16.16
N GLY A 49 -7.33 -3.91 16.02
CA GLY A 49 -7.04 -2.75 15.19
C GLY A 49 -6.76 -3.14 13.74
N PHE A 50 -6.28 -2.17 12.96
CA PHE A 50 -5.87 -2.37 11.57
C PHE A 50 -4.44 -1.89 11.35
N GLU A 51 -3.75 -2.56 10.45
CA GLU A 51 -2.42 -2.21 9.96
C GLU A 51 -2.43 -2.02 8.44
N LEU A 52 -1.55 -1.13 7.96
CA LEU A 52 -1.16 -1.02 6.56
C LEU A 52 0.17 -1.74 6.35
N HIS A 53 0.27 -2.54 5.28
CA HIS A 53 1.50 -3.22 4.88
C HIS A 53 1.85 -2.80 3.44
N TYR A 54 3.07 -2.31 3.23
CA TYR A 54 3.54 -1.80 1.94
C TYR A 54 5.07 -1.88 1.82
N LEU A 55 5.58 -2.54 0.78
CA LEU A 55 7.02 -2.65 0.50
C LEU A 55 7.87 -3.11 1.71
N ASN A 56 7.36 -4.07 2.49
CA ASN A 56 7.95 -4.57 3.74
C ASN A 56 7.99 -3.59 4.93
N PHE A 57 7.29 -2.46 4.82
CA PHE A 57 7.01 -1.57 5.95
C PHE A 57 5.59 -1.75 6.44
N LYS A 58 5.36 -1.44 7.72
CA LYS A 58 4.02 -1.41 8.29
C LYS A 58 3.74 -0.14 9.10
N ALA A 59 2.47 0.25 9.15
CA ALA A 59 1.94 1.25 10.07
C ALA A 59 0.67 0.69 10.71
N GLY A 60 0.55 0.80 12.04
CA GLY A 60 -0.56 0.22 12.80
C GLY A 60 -1.21 1.21 13.75
N GLY A 61 -2.12 0.70 14.59
CA GLY A 61 -2.85 1.50 15.57
C GLY A 61 -4.08 2.21 15.00
N PHE A 62 -4.58 1.77 13.84
CA PHE A 62 -5.80 2.33 13.27
C PHE A 62 -7.02 1.66 13.90
N PRO A 63 -7.98 2.41 14.46
CA PRO A 63 -9.15 1.84 15.12
C PRO A 63 -10.17 1.25 14.14
N THR A 64 -10.09 1.61 12.85
CA THR A 64 -10.98 1.09 11.79
C THR A 64 -10.23 0.95 10.48
N MET A 65 -10.71 0.05 9.62
CA MET A 65 -10.18 -0.11 8.26
C MET A 65 -10.27 1.19 7.46
N THR A 66 -11.35 1.96 7.63
CA THR A 66 -11.52 3.26 6.96
C THR A 66 -10.42 4.25 7.38
N ALA A 67 -10.10 4.31 8.68
CA ALA A 67 -9.03 5.18 9.17
C ALA A 67 -7.67 4.78 8.58
N ALA A 68 -7.38 3.48 8.50
CA ALA A 68 -6.16 2.98 7.85
C ALA A 68 -6.12 3.37 6.36
N LYS A 69 -7.21 3.14 5.62
CA LYS A 69 -7.30 3.50 4.18
C LYS A 69 -7.14 5.00 3.93
N GLN A 70 -7.62 5.86 4.83
CA GLN A 70 -7.42 7.31 4.74
C GLN A 70 -5.96 7.71 4.95
N ALA A 71 -5.23 7.00 5.82
CA ALA A 71 -3.80 7.23 6.07
C ALA A 71 -2.88 6.65 4.97
N ALA A 72 -3.36 5.70 4.17
CA ALA A 72 -2.58 4.96 3.19
C ALA A 72 -1.76 5.81 2.19
N PRO A 73 -2.29 6.89 1.57
CA PRO A 73 -1.50 7.71 0.65
C PRO A 73 -0.31 8.40 1.32
N GLU A 74 -0.49 8.81 2.58
CA GLU A 74 0.54 9.48 3.38
C GLU A 74 1.63 8.48 3.77
N PHE A 75 1.21 7.30 4.24
CA PHE A 75 2.09 6.19 4.54
C PHE A 75 2.94 5.77 3.33
N ALA A 76 2.34 5.61 2.14
CA ALA A 76 3.07 5.28 0.91
C ALA A 76 4.17 6.30 0.58
N ARG A 77 3.86 7.61 0.68
CA ARG A 77 4.83 8.68 0.43
C ARG A 77 6.01 8.61 1.40
N ARG A 78 5.76 8.38 2.69
CA ARG A 78 6.83 8.21 3.69
C ARG A 78 7.71 7.00 3.41
N VAL A 79 7.12 5.87 3.02
CA VAL A 79 7.86 4.66 2.66
C VAL A 79 8.76 4.91 1.44
N LEU A 80 8.24 5.53 0.38
CA LEU A 80 9.02 5.84 -0.82
C LEU A 80 10.14 6.85 -0.54
N SER A 81 9.88 7.88 0.29
CA SER A 81 10.92 8.80 0.75
C SER A 81 12.02 8.04 1.51
N ARG A 82 11.62 7.15 2.44
CA ARG A 82 12.57 6.36 3.23
C ARG A 82 13.42 5.43 2.36
N LEU A 83 12.83 4.82 1.32
CA LEU A 83 13.55 4.01 0.35
C LEU A 83 14.52 4.86 -0.48
N SER A 84 14.10 6.07 -0.89
CA SER A 84 14.98 7.01 -1.59
C SER A 84 16.21 7.37 -0.75
N ASP A 85 16.04 7.61 0.55
CA ASP A 85 17.14 7.92 1.48
C ASP A 85 18.16 6.78 1.65
N MET A 86 17.80 5.54 1.28
CA MET A 86 18.69 4.37 1.37
C MET A 86 19.56 4.16 0.12
N ILE A 87 19.28 4.88 -0.96
CA ILE A 87 20.06 4.81 -2.20
C ILE A 87 21.22 5.79 -2.07
N ALA A 88 22.44 5.33 -2.35
CA ALA A 88 23.63 6.18 -2.28
C ALA A 88 23.51 7.38 -3.24
N ASN A 89 23.97 8.54 -2.76
CA ASN A 89 24.11 9.76 -3.57
C ASN A 89 25.16 9.62 -4.67
#